data_AF-A0A3M4QJ05-F1
#
_entry.id   AF-A0A3M4QJ05-F1
#
_cell.length_a   1.000
_cell.length_b   1.000
_cell.length_c   1.000
_cell.angle_alpha   90.00
_cell.angle_beta   90.00
_cell.angle_gamma   90.00
#
_symmetry.space_group_name_H-M   'P 1'
#
loop_
_entity.id
_entity.type
_entity.pdbx_description
1 polymer ?
#
loop_
_entity_poly.entity_id
_entity_poly.type
_entity_poly.pdbx_seq_one_letter_code
_entity_poly.pdbx_strand_id
1 'polypeptide(L)'
;MHQLPELDEVTKAKIRRLLTAGMIYPVMNYTKWAELIKAMINTPQMKPEFRLHSVLAPSDYCTDWDREWHYHIHPVAEIEWIELRAVSLDWLLSTLRKHNLPFSLEDGVPRVWGYTRPSMQHLWD
;
A
#
# COMPACT_ATOMS: atom_id res chain seq x y z
N MET A 1 8.47 0.40 -19.15
CA MET A 1 8.06 0.54 -17.74
C MET A 1 7.06 1.67 -17.67
N HIS A 2 5.83 1.44 -17.19
CA HIS A 2 4.96 2.56 -16.82
C HIS A 2 5.58 3.23 -15.59
N GLN A 3 5.93 4.50 -15.71
CA GLN A 3 6.39 5.29 -14.57
C GLN A 3 5.16 5.60 -13.71
N LEU A 4 5.21 5.25 -12.42
CA LEU A 4 4.14 5.53 -11.49
C LEU A 4 3.98 7.06 -11.35
N PRO A 5 2.74 7.59 -11.25
CA PRO A 5 2.52 9.03 -11.11
C PRO A 5 3.29 9.60 -9.92
N GLU A 6 3.97 10.73 -10.16
CA GLU A 6 4.67 11.47 -9.11
C GLU A 6 3.71 12.34 -8.30
N LEU A 7 4.05 12.55 -7.02
CA LEU A 7 3.38 13.50 -6.14
C LEU A 7 3.64 14.96 -6.58
N ASP A 8 2.71 15.87 -6.28
CA ASP A 8 2.95 17.31 -6.38
C ASP A 8 3.96 17.77 -5.32
N GLU A 9 4.59 18.93 -5.55
CA GLU A 9 5.68 19.41 -4.69
C GLU A 9 5.24 19.75 -3.25
N VAL A 10 3.98 20.13 -3.04
CA VAL A 10 3.45 20.41 -1.70
C VAL A 10 3.34 19.10 -0.92
N THR A 11 2.80 18.07 -1.55
CA THR A 11 2.65 16.74 -0.96
C THR A 11 4.01 16.10 -0.68
N LYS A 12 4.95 16.16 -1.63
CA LYS A 12 6.35 15.74 -1.42
C LYS A 12 6.98 16.45 -0.21
N ALA A 13 6.78 17.76 -0.08
CA ALA A 13 7.34 18.53 1.04
C ALA A 13 6.76 18.11 2.39
N LYS A 14 5.46 17.79 2.47
CA LYS A 14 4.83 17.30 3.70
C LYS A 14 5.40 15.95 4.12
N ILE A 15 5.50 14.99 3.20
CA ILE A 15 6.07 13.66 3.49
C ILE A 15 7.53 13.77 3.91
N ARG A 16 8.34 14.61 3.23
CA ARG A 16 9.73 14.87 3.63
C ARG A 16 9.85 15.38 5.06
N ARG A 17 8.93 16.25 5.51
CA ARG A 17 8.90 16.73 6.90
C ARG A 17 8.62 15.60 7.89
N LEU A 18 7.65 14.74 7.60
CA LEU A 18 7.32 13.57 8.45
C LEU A 18 8.51 12.60 8.57
N LEU A 19 9.19 12.33 7.45
CA LEU A 19 10.40 11.50 7.40
C LEU A 19 11.53 12.12 8.24
N THR A 20 11.80 13.41 8.03
CA THR A 20 12.89 14.13 8.73
C THR A 20 12.64 14.20 10.24
N ALA A 21 11.37 14.32 10.63
CA ALA A 21 10.95 14.33 12.03
C ALA A 21 10.94 12.93 12.67
N GLY A 22 11.23 11.85 11.92
CA GLY A 22 11.16 10.47 12.42
C GLY A 22 9.74 10.03 12.77
N MET A 23 8.71 10.66 12.20
CA MET A 23 7.31 10.31 12.47
C MET A 23 6.83 9.12 11.64
N ILE A 24 7.47 8.88 10.49
CA ILE A 24 7.21 7.76 9.59
C ILE A 24 8.53 7.21 9.06
N TYR A 25 8.54 5.91 8.72
CA TYR A 25 9.67 5.23 8.10
C TYR A 25 9.20 4.43 6.88
N PRO A 26 9.84 4.59 5.71
CA PRO A 26 9.45 3.87 4.51
C PRO A 26 9.82 2.39 4.64
N VAL A 27 8.88 1.50 4.34
CA VAL A 27 9.11 0.04 4.32
C VAL A 27 8.89 -0.57 2.94
N MET A 28 8.38 0.22 2.00
CA MET A 28 8.07 -0.15 0.63
C MET A 28 8.77 0.77 -0.35
N ASN A 29 9.07 0.27 -1.55
CA ASN A 29 9.64 1.06 -2.64
C ASN A 29 8.76 1.00 -3.91
N TYR A 30 9.03 1.87 -4.87
CA TYR A 30 8.26 1.95 -6.11
C TYR A 30 8.26 0.65 -6.92
N THR A 31 9.36 -0.10 -6.93
CA THR A 31 9.45 -1.38 -7.64
C THR A 31 8.45 -2.39 -7.09
N LYS A 32 8.42 -2.56 -5.76
CA LYS A 32 7.48 -3.46 -5.10
C LYS A 32 6.02 -3.00 -5.26
N TRP A 33 5.76 -1.69 -5.25
CA TRP A 33 4.42 -1.17 -5.57
C TRP A 33 4.00 -1.55 -7.00
N ALA A 34 4.89 -1.38 -7.98
CA ALA A 34 4.62 -1.74 -9.37
C ALA A 34 4.39 -3.26 -9.53
N GLU A 35 5.13 -4.09 -8.80
CA GLU A 35 4.94 -5.54 -8.79
C GLU A 35 3.58 -5.95 -8.21
N LEU A 36 3.16 -5.34 -7.10
CA LEU A 36 1.84 -5.57 -6.52
C LEU A 36 0.73 -5.21 -7.50
N ILE A 37 0.77 -3.99 -8.06
CA ILE A 37 -0.23 -3.51 -9.03
C ILE A 37 -0.29 -4.45 -10.23
N LYS A 38 0.87 -4.84 -10.76
CA LYS A 38 0.96 -5.77 -11.89
C LYS A 38 0.34 -7.14 -11.56
N ALA A 39 0.55 -7.66 -10.35
CA ALA A 39 -0.03 -8.94 -9.94
C ALA A 39 -1.56 -8.89 -9.86
N MET A 40 -2.11 -7.77 -9.36
CA MET A 40 -3.56 -7.55 -9.27
C MET A 40 -4.21 -7.38 -10.64
N ILE A 41 -3.62 -6.56 -11.52
CA ILE A 41 -4.11 -6.34 -12.89
C ILE A 41 -4.07 -7.63 -13.72
N ASN A 42 -3.00 -8.44 -13.61
CA ASN A 42 -2.85 -9.67 -14.39
C ASN A 42 -3.72 -10.83 -13.90
N THR A 43 -4.46 -10.66 -12.81
CA THR A 43 -5.30 -11.72 -12.23
C THR A 43 -6.75 -11.23 -11.98
N PRO A 44 -7.45 -10.72 -13.01
CA PRO A 44 -8.77 -10.10 -12.84
C PRO A 44 -9.84 -11.08 -12.34
N GLN A 45 -9.69 -12.38 -12.58
CA GLN A 45 -10.60 -13.42 -12.09
C GLN A 45 -10.65 -13.52 -10.56
N MET A 46 -9.59 -13.07 -9.88
CA MET A 46 -9.55 -13.02 -8.41
C MET A 46 -10.29 -11.80 -7.84
N LYS A 47 -10.76 -10.89 -8.71
CA LYS A 47 -11.47 -9.65 -8.35
C LYS A 47 -10.77 -8.90 -7.21
N PRO A 48 -9.47 -8.58 -7.34
CA PRO A 48 -8.74 -7.91 -6.28
C PRO A 48 -9.35 -6.52 -6.02
N GLU A 49 -9.60 -6.23 -4.75
CA GLU A 49 -10.05 -4.92 -4.27
C GLU A 49 -9.04 -4.38 -3.29
N PHE A 50 -8.94 -3.05 -3.23
CA PHE A 50 -8.13 -2.38 -2.23
C PHE A 50 -8.91 -1.25 -1.58
N ARG A 51 -8.51 -0.93 -0.35
CA ARG A 51 -8.70 0.40 0.22
C ARG A 51 -7.39 0.87 0.80
N LEU A 52 -7.20 2.18 0.90
CA LEU A 52 -5.92 2.73 1.32
C LEU A 52 -6.07 3.82 2.36
N HIS A 53 -4.98 4.04 3.08
CA HIS A 53 -4.78 5.16 3.96
C HIS A 53 -3.49 5.88 3.58
N SER A 54 -3.58 7.21 3.55
CA SER A 54 -2.46 8.09 3.25
C SER A 54 -1.82 8.57 4.54
N VAL A 55 -0.49 8.69 4.57
CA VAL A 55 0.25 9.23 5.73
C VAL A 55 -0.16 10.67 6.10
N LEU A 56 -0.83 11.37 5.17
CA LEU A 56 -1.31 12.73 5.32
C LEU A 56 -2.80 12.83 5.69
N ALA A 57 -3.53 11.71 5.67
CA ALA A 57 -4.93 11.67 6.06
C ALA A 57 -5.10 11.58 7.59
N PRO A 58 -6.26 12.00 8.14
CA PRO A 58 -6.65 11.68 9.51
C PRO A 58 -6.54 10.17 9.79
N SER A 59 -6.23 9.79 11.03
CA SER A 59 -5.99 8.40 11.42
C SER A 59 -7.23 7.50 11.32
N ASP A 60 -8.41 8.10 11.37
CA ASP A 60 -9.72 7.44 11.30
C ASP A 60 -10.30 7.38 9.88
N TYR A 61 -9.58 7.93 8.90
CA TYR A 61 -9.99 7.93 7.50
C TYR A 61 -9.31 6.81 6.73
N CYS A 62 -10.02 6.16 5.81
CA CYS A 62 -9.45 5.40 4.71
C CYS A 62 -10.43 5.47 3.53
N THR A 63 -9.98 5.13 2.32
CA THR A 63 -10.87 5.09 1.16
C THR A 63 -11.90 3.97 1.30
N ASP A 64 -12.97 4.04 0.51
CA ASP A 64 -13.82 2.87 0.27
C ASP A 64 -13.05 1.80 -0.52
N TRP A 65 -13.64 0.60 -0.58
CA TRP A 65 -13.11 -0.50 -1.40
C TRP A 65 -13.27 -0.19 -2.88
N ASP A 66 -12.18 -0.35 -3.62
CA ASP A 66 -12.08 -0.04 -5.05
C ASP A 66 -11.44 -1.20 -5.82
N ARG A 67 -11.76 -1.30 -7.12
CA ARG A 67 -11.23 -2.29 -8.08
C ARG A 67 -10.40 -1.67 -9.20
N GLU A 68 -10.31 -0.34 -9.27
CA GLU A 68 -9.57 0.34 -10.34
C GLU A 68 -8.07 0.48 -10.01
N TRP A 69 -7.32 -0.56 -10.35
CA TRP A 69 -5.89 -0.65 -10.12
C TRP A 69 -5.01 0.19 -11.06
N HIS A 70 -5.54 0.69 -12.19
CA HIS A 70 -4.74 1.47 -13.14
C HIS A 70 -4.60 2.93 -12.74
N TYR A 71 -5.56 3.47 -11.97
CA TYR A 71 -5.64 4.90 -11.70
C TYR A 71 -5.82 5.22 -10.22
N HIS A 72 -6.76 4.58 -9.52
CA HIS A 72 -7.17 5.02 -8.18
C HIS A 72 -6.19 4.64 -7.06
N ILE A 73 -5.26 3.71 -7.33
CA ILE A 73 -4.18 3.39 -6.40
C ILE A 73 -3.06 4.45 -6.38
N HIS A 74 -3.08 5.39 -7.32
CA HIS A 74 -2.05 6.41 -7.41
C HIS A 74 -2.46 7.69 -6.67
N PRO A 75 -1.49 8.42 -6.10
CA PRO A 75 -0.05 8.16 -6.08
C PRO A 75 0.38 7.22 -4.94
N VAL A 76 1.19 6.20 -5.23
CA VAL A 76 1.61 5.19 -4.21
C VAL A 76 2.58 5.74 -3.16
N ALA A 77 3.17 6.90 -3.42
CA ALA A 77 4.24 7.47 -2.62
C ALA A 77 3.78 8.05 -1.28
N GLU A 78 2.47 8.28 -1.11
CA GLU A 78 1.87 8.75 0.14
C GLU A 78 1.13 7.66 0.92
N ILE A 79 1.00 6.46 0.35
CA ILE A 79 0.26 5.37 0.96
C ILE A 79 0.98 4.92 2.23
N GLU A 80 0.33 5.07 3.37
CA GLU A 80 0.78 4.49 4.63
C GLU A 80 0.57 2.98 4.61
N TRP A 81 -0.63 2.55 4.22
CA TRP A 81 -0.97 1.15 4.01
C TRP A 81 -2.11 1.00 3.01
N ILE A 82 -2.19 -0.16 2.38
CA ILE A 82 -3.39 -0.64 1.70
C ILE A 82 -3.87 -1.94 2.30
N GLU A 83 -5.17 -2.08 2.45
CA GLU A 83 -5.79 -3.36 2.73
C GLU A 83 -6.29 -3.99 1.44
N LEU A 84 -6.24 -5.32 1.39
CA LEU A 84 -6.50 -6.09 0.19
C LEU A 84 -7.58 -7.15 0.43
N ARG A 85 -8.44 -7.32 -0.56
CA ARG A 85 -9.42 -8.41 -0.61
C ARG A 85 -9.44 -9.02 -1.99
N ALA A 86 -9.75 -10.31 -2.06
CA ALA A 86 -9.89 -11.06 -3.30
C ALA A 86 -10.81 -12.25 -3.06
N VAL A 87 -11.20 -12.94 -4.15
CA VAL A 87 -11.97 -14.19 -4.08
C VAL A 87 -11.23 -15.27 -3.26
N SER A 88 -9.90 -15.28 -3.28
CA SER A 88 -9.09 -16.23 -2.53
C SER A 88 -8.04 -15.50 -1.67
N LEU A 89 -8.18 -15.62 -0.35
CA LEU A 89 -7.19 -15.12 0.61
C LEU A 89 -5.85 -15.85 0.45
N ASP A 90 -5.85 -17.16 0.21
CA ASP A 90 -4.62 -17.94 0.03
C ASP A 90 -3.82 -17.49 -1.20
N TRP A 91 -4.50 -17.21 -2.31
CA TRP A 91 -3.87 -16.64 -3.50
C TRP A 91 -3.25 -15.27 -3.20
N LEU A 92 -3.99 -14.42 -2.47
CA LEU A 92 -3.53 -13.09 -2.11
C LEU A 92 -2.28 -13.18 -1.24
N LEU A 93 -2.31 -13.94 -0.15
CA LEU A 93 -1.16 -14.13 0.75
C LEU A 93 0.04 -14.76 0.03
N SER A 94 -0.18 -15.73 -0.84
CA SER A 94 0.87 -16.34 -1.64
C SER A 94 1.52 -15.33 -2.59
N THR A 95 0.71 -14.43 -3.16
CA THR A 95 1.20 -13.34 -4.02
C THR A 95 2.03 -12.33 -3.23
N LEU A 96 1.58 -11.90 -2.05
CA LEU A 96 2.31 -10.96 -1.20
C LEU A 96 3.68 -11.53 -0.77
N ARG A 97 3.71 -12.80 -0.34
CA ARG A 97 4.94 -13.51 0.03
C ARG A 97 5.89 -13.68 -1.14
N LYS A 98 5.38 -14.07 -2.32
CA LYS A 98 6.16 -14.24 -3.56
C LYS A 98 6.91 -12.96 -3.95
N HIS A 99 6.31 -11.80 -3.70
CA HIS A 99 6.90 -10.49 -4.00
C HIS A 99 7.64 -9.86 -2.81
N ASN A 100 7.78 -10.60 -1.70
CA ASN A 100 8.41 -10.13 -0.46
C ASN A 100 7.84 -8.77 0.00
N LEU A 101 6.52 -8.62 -0.06
CA LEU A 101 5.86 -7.37 0.32
C LEU A 101 5.75 -7.26 1.85
N PRO A 102 5.94 -6.07 2.43
CA PRO A 102 5.77 -5.86 3.87
C PRO A 102 4.27 -5.84 4.20
N PHE A 103 3.74 -6.92 4.77
CA PHE A 103 2.32 -7.00 5.12
C PHE A 103 2.07 -7.61 6.50
N SER A 104 0.94 -7.24 7.10
CA SER A 104 0.38 -7.84 8.32
C SER A 104 -1.05 -8.34 8.03
N LEU A 105 -1.59 -9.16 8.94
CA LEU A 105 -3.01 -9.52 8.96
C LEU A 105 -3.72 -8.72 10.06
N GLU A 106 -4.60 -7.80 9.65
CA GLU A 106 -5.40 -6.97 10.55
C GLU A 106 -6.83 -7.48 10.51
N ASP A 107 -7.30 -8.10 11.60
CA ASP A 107 -8.63 -8.76 11.68
C ASP A 107 -8.91 -9.71 10.49
N GLY A 108 -7.87 -10.43 10.05
CA GLY A 108 -7.94 -11.37 8.92
C GLY A 108 -7.87 -10.72 7.53
N VAL A 109 -7.68 -9.40 7.45
CA VAL A 109 -7.49 -8.67 6.19
C VAL A 109 -5.99 -8.41 5.97
N PRO A 110 -5.40 -8.83 4.83
CA PRO A 110 -4.02 -8.48 4.52
C PRO A 110 -3.87 -6.97 4.33
N ARG A 111 -2.95 -6.37 5.11
CA ARG A 111 -2.56 -4.97 5.02
C ARG A 111 -1.11 -4.86 4.59
N VAL A 112 -0.87 -4.31 3.39
CA VAL A 112 0.46 -4.02 2.86
C VAL A 112 0.86 -2.61 3.25
N TRP A 113 2.06 -2.43 3.79
CA TRP A 113 2.50 -1.15 4.33
C TRP A 113 3.43 -0.43 3.36
N GLY A 114 3.20 0.87 3.17
CA GLY A 114 4.13 1.78 2.53
C GLY A 114 5.07 2.46 3.52
N TYR A 115 4.51 2.87 4.66
CA TYR A 115 5.22 3.47 5.78
C TYR A 115 4.81 2.82 7.09
N THR A 116 5.70 2.87 8.07
CA THR A 116 5.42 2.51 9.47
C THR A 116 5.67 3.71 10.37
N ARG A 117 5.08 3.72 11.57
CA ARG A 117 5.29 4.75 12.59
C ARG A 117 6.09 4.17 13.76
N PRO A 118 6.84 4.99 14.53
CA PRO A 118 7.68 4.51 15.64
C PRO A 118 6.95 3.62 16.67
N SER A 119 5.66 3.86 16.89
CA SER A 119 4.84 3.10 17.84
C SER A 119 4.33 1.76 17.31
N MET A 120 4.60 1.43 16.04
CA MET A 120 4.14 0.22 15.38
C MET A 120 5.30 -0.78 15.27
N GLN A 121 5.34 -1.78 16.15
CA GLN A 121 6.18 -2.97 15.95
C GLN A 121 5.40 -3.98 15.13
N HIS A 122 5.69 -4.07 13.82
CA HIS A 122 5.18 -5.16 12.98
C HIS A 122 6.26 -6.25 12.87
N LEU A 123 5.91 -7.46 13.29
CA LEU A 123 6.57 -8.68 12.82
C LEU A 123 5.94 -9.01 11.47
N TRP A 124 6.73 -8.91 10.40
CA TRP A 124 6.27 -9.25 9.05
C TRP A 124 6.22 -10.78 8.92
N ASP A 125 5.11 -11.31 8.41
CA ASP A 125 4.91 -12.74 8.10
C ASP A 125 5.50 -13.17 6.74
#